data_AF-F4PI95-F1
#
_entry.id   AF-F4PI95-F1
#
_cell.length_a   1.000
_cell.length_b   1.000
_cell.length_c   1.000
_cell.angle_alpha   90.00
_cell.angle_beta   90.00
_cell.angle_gamma   90.00
#
_symmetry.space_group_name_H-M   'P 1'
#
loop_
_entity.id
_entity.type
_entity.pdbx_description
1 polymer ?
#
loop_
_entity_poly.entity_id
_entity_poly.type
_entity_poly.pdbx_seq_one_letter_code
_entity_poly.pdbx_strand_id
1 'polypeptide(L)'
;MADNQAILNSVRQALALARIGVNADNRGDYSVAITNYREASNLLNSPEDLTALNDEHYQAMLEKSRQYQARADVLEALLNQSNGVVNSPAKENIVFVEETPSGLQSDPIPAFASYKPFWLMRVLSKTITGGAYLTPRLYIPKSVWQQTGCKLVAVQTKIQSLAEVSELISKLRSIASSSDSSNPVIDKKNIDNNSLHFHLSFIPEVKIEKINEKSWAGKMKKFGNSLAKGAVRLAPSSKIEGQDYVGLLNTVFEESQFLESWMNSCESLGNHSLATRLKRVGEFFSNVVCAFVMKDFTIMLDRYMRKSLQSYMKLKDIK
;
A
#
# COMPACT_ATOMS: atom_id res chain seq x y z
N MET A 1 -8.34 43.71 22.82
CA MET A 1 -7.73 42.38 23.13
C MET A 1 -8.77 41.32 23.45
N ALA A 2 -9.90 41.65 24.09
CA ALA A 2 -10.99 40.69 24.34
C ALA A 2 -11.67 40.20 23.04
N ASP A 3 -11.91 41.08 22.07
CA ASP A 3 -12.65 40.76 20.83
C ASP A 3 -11.91 39.75 19.94
N ASN A 4 -10.59 39.87 19.78
CA ASN A 4 -9.78 38.89 19.03
C ASN A 4 -9.83 37.48 19.63
N GLN A 5 -10.02 37.35 20.94
CA GLN A 5 -10.10 36.05 21.59
C GLN A 5 -11.47 35.38 21.37
N ALA A 6 -12.54 36.17 21.32
CA ALA A 6 -13.88 35.68 21.00
C ALA A 6 -13.92 35.13 19.56
N ILE A 7 -13.36 35.86 18.60
CA ILE A 7 -13.34 35.44 17.20
C ILE A 7 -12.52 34.16 16.99
N LEU A 8 -11.36 34.05 17.65
CA LEU A 8 -10.56 32.83 17.61
C LEU A 8 -11.32 31.63 18.21
N ASN A 9 -12.19 31.87 19.20
CA ASN A 9 -13.03 30.81 19.78
C ASN A 9 -14.15 30.41 18.80
N SER A 10 -14.82 31.38 18.15
CA SER A 10 -15.83 31.13 17.11
C SER A 10 -15.26 30.32 15.95
N VAL A 11 -14.07 30.70 15.45
CA VAL A 11 -13.38 29.98 14.36
C VAL A 11 -12.98 28.56 14.80
N ARG A 12 -12.47 28.39 16.02
CA ARG A 12 -12.14 27.06 16.56
C ARG A 12 -13.38 26.16 16.65
N GLN A 13 -14.50 26.72 17.10
CA GLN A 13 -15.76 25.99 17.20
C GLN A 13 -16.30 25.62 15.82
N ALA A 14 -16.26 26.54 14.85
CA ALA A 14 -16.64 26.27 13.47
C ALA A 14 -15.80 25.15 12.83
N LEU A 15 -14.48 25.14 13.07
CA LEU A 15 -13.59 24.09 12.58
C LEU A 15 -13.87 22.73 13.25
N ALA A 16 -14.26 22.72 14.53
CA ALA A 16 -14.65 21.50 15.23
C ALA A 16 -15.94 20.92 14.63
N LEU A 17 -16.97 21.76 14.40
CA LEU A 17 -18.21 21.36 13.76
C LEU A 17 -17.98 20.89 12.32
N ALA A 18 -17.16 21.60 11.54
CA ALA A 18 -16.79 21.17 10.20
C ALA A 18 -16.10 19.79 10.18
N ARG A 19 -15.25 19.48 11.16
CA ARG A 19 -14.64 18.14 11.29
C ARG A 19 -15.67 17.05 11.58
N ILE A 20 -16.67 17.36 12.43
CA ILE A 20 -17.78 16.44 12.72
C ILE A 20 -18.60 16.23 11.45
N GLY A 21 -18.92 17.30 10.72
CA GLY A 21 -19.63 17.26 9.44
C GLY A 21 -18.92 16.41 8.38
N VAL A 22 -17.60 16.58 8.22
CA VAL A 22 -16.78 15.77 7.28
C VAL A 22 -16.77 14.28 7.66
N ASN A 23 -16.69 13.97 8.95
CA ASN A 23 -16.72 12.58 9.39
C ASN A 23 -18.10 11.93 9.19
N ALA A 24 -19.19 12.68 9.40
CA ALA A 24 -20.56 12.23 9.13
C ALA A 24 -20.80 12.03 7.62
N ASP A 25 -20.34 12.96 6.78
CA ASP A 25 -20.40 12.90 5.32
C ASP A 25 -19.68 11.66 4.77
N ASN A 26 -18.47 11.38 5.26
CA ASN A 26 -17.71 10.18 4.90
C ASN A 26 -18.39 8.86 5.33
N ARG A 27 -19.30 8.90 6.31
CA ARG A 27 -20.08 7.76 6.78
C ARG A 27 -21.45 7.64 6.10
N GLY A 28 -21.82 8.62 5.28
CA GLY A 28 -23.13 8.68 4.63
C GLY A 28 -24.27 9.19 5.51
N ASP A 29 -23.99 9.72 6.71
CA ASP A 29 -24.99 10.34 7.57
C ASP A 29 -25.19 11.81 7.18
N TYR A 30 -25.95 11.99 6.09
CA TYR A 30 -26.17 13.31 5.50
C TYR A 30 -26.94 14.24 6.42
N SER A 31 -27.81 13.72 7.30
CA SER A 31 -28.58 14.53 8.26
C SER A 31 -27.67 15.27 9.25
N VAL A 32 -26.71 14.53 9.83
CA VAL A 32 -25.73 15.06 10.78
C VAL A 32 -24.69 15.92 10.05
N ALA A 33 -24.31 15.56 8.82
CA ALA A 33 -23.38 16.37 8.03
C ALA A 33 -23.96 17.75 7.70
N ILE A 34 -25.22 17.82 7.23
CA ILE A 34 -25.88 19.08 6.84
C ILE A 34 -25.97 20.05 8.02
N THR A 35 -26.43 19.56 9.18
CA THR A 35 -26.57 20.37 10.40
C THR A 35 -25.22 20.97 10.82
N ASN A 36 -24.19 20.15 10.91
CA ASN A 36 -22.85 20.59 11.33
C ASN A 36 -22.19 21.55 10.33
N TYR A 37 -22.39 21.36 9.01
CA TYR A 37 -21.88 22.30 8.01
C TYR A 37 -22.62 23.64 8.04
N ARG A 38 -23.93 23.65 8.27
CA ARG A 38 -24.73 24.89 8.41
C ARG A 38 -24.35 25.65 9.67
N GLU A 39 -24.16 24.96 10.80
CA GLU A 39 -23.72 25.59 12.04
C GLU A 39 -22.29 26.15 11.92
N ALA A 40 -21.37 25.42 11.28
CA ALA A 40 -20.03 25.91 11.00
C ALA A 40 -20.06 27.16 10.09
N SER A 41 -20.91 27.17 9.05
CA SER A 41 -21.11 28.31 8.14
C SER A 41 -21.66 29.53 8.89
N ASN A 42 -22.64 29.34 9.77
CA ASN A 42 -23.25 30.40 10.57
C ASN A 42 -22.24 31.06 11.53
N LEU A 43 -21.42 30.25 12.22
CA LEU A 43 -20.37 30.76 13.11
C LEU A 43 -19.30 31.57 12.35
N LEU A 44 -19.01 31.22 11.11
CA LEU A 44 -18.05 31.94 10.25
C LEU A 44 -18.64 33.20 9.60
N ASN A 45 -19.98 33.37 9.62
CA ASN A 45 -20.68 34.53 9.07
C ASN A 45 -21.18 35.51 10.16
N SER A 46 -20.77 35.34 11.42
CA SER A 46 -21.23 36.19 12.52
C SER A 46 -20.75 37.65 12.36
N PRO A 47 -21.66 38.64 12.26
CA PRO A 47 -21.33 40.04 11.94
C PRO A 47 -20.46 40.75 12.97
N GLU A 48 -20.47 40.31 14.23
CA GLU A 48 -19.69 40.92 15.32
C GLU A 48 -18.20 40.54 15.28
N ASP A 49 -17.87 39.40 14.67
CA ASP A 49 -16.51 38.82 14.61
C ASP A 49 -15.72 39.25 13.35
N LEU A 50 -16.41 39.88 12.41
CA LEU A 50 -15.99 40.06 11.02
C LEU A 50 -15.12 41.33 10.80
N THR A 51 -15.24 42.35 11.65
CA THR A 51 -14.57 43.66 11.44
C THR A 51 -13.20 43.79 12.10
N ALA A 52 -12.74 42.80 12.86
CA ALA A 52 -11.51 42.88 13.65
C ALA A 52 -10.33 42.04 13.10
N LEU A 53 -10.52 41.29 12.01
CA LEU A 53 -9.46 40.51 11.36
C LEU A 53 -8.82 41.26 10.18
N ASN A 54 -7.55 40.95 9.91
CA ASN A 54 -6.89 41.34 8.67
C ASN A 54 -7.69 40.84 7.45
N ASP A 55 -7.76 41.66 6.40
CA ASP A 55 -8.57 41.43 5.20
C ASP A 55 -8.34 40.04 4.57
N GLU A 56 -7.10 39.54 4.54
CA GLU A 56 -6.79 38.21 4.00
C GLU A 56 -7.41 37.05 4.81
N HIS A 57 -7.38 37.11 6.14
CA HIS A 57 -7.96 36.08 7.00
C HIS A 57 -9.49 36.11 6.97
N TYR A 58 -10.04 37.32 6.86
CA TYR A 58 -11.47 37.55 6.66
C TYR A 58 -11.98 36.89 5.37
N GLN A 59 -11.28 37.12 4.24
CA GLN A 59 -11.65 36.49 2.96
C GLN A 59 -11.55 34.97 3.00
N ALA A 60 -10.50 34.42 3.64
CA ALA A 60 -10.35 32.97 3.79
C ALA A 60 -11.48 32.34 4.62
N MET A 61 -11.96 33.06 5.63
CA MET A 61 -13.07 32.62 6.48
C MET A 61 -14.39 32.58 5.72
N LEU A 62 -14.70 33.64 4.96
CA LEU A 62 -15.89 33.71 4.11
C LEU A 62 -15.90 32.64 3.01
N GLU A 63 -14.74 32.39 2.39
CA GLU A 63 -14.59 31.33 1.40
C GLU A 63 -14.86 29.94 2.00
N LYS A 64 -14.38 29.69 3.23
CA LYS A 64 -14.67 28.43 3.93
C LYS A 64 -16.14 28.29 4.31
N SER A 65 -16.77 29.36 4.77
CA SER A 65 -18.21 29.37 5.04
C SER A 65 -19.02 29.01 3.80
N ARG A 66 -18.70 29.63 2.65
CA ARG A 66 -19.33 29.34 1.36
C ARG A 66 -19.16 27.87 0.94
N GLN A 67 -17.98 27.30 1.15
CA GLN A 67 -17.72 25.89 0.85
C GLN A 67 -18.56 24.94 1.71
N TYR A 68 -18.73 25.23 3.00
CA TYR A 68 -19.58 24.43 3.88
C TYR A 68 -21.05 24.53 3.49
N GLN A 69 -21.53 25.73 3.14
CA GLN A 69 -22.89 25.92 2.68
C GLN A 69 -23.17 25.15 1.38
N ALA A 70 -22.29 25.28 0.38
CA ALA A 70 -22.44 24.58 -0.89
C ALA A 70 -22.43 23.07 -0.72
N ARG A 71 -21.62 22.53 0.21
CA ARG A 71 -21.62 21.10 0.51
C ARG A 71 -22.93 20.68 1.20
N ALA A 72 -23.43 21.46 2.16
CA ALA A 72 -24.69 21.17 2.83
C ALA A 72 -25.87 21.12 1.85
N ASP A 73 -25.95 22.06 0.89
CA ASP A 73 -27.03 22.11 -0.10
C ASP A 73 -27.00 20.90 -1.05
N VAL A 74 -25.81 20.44 -1.45
CA VAL A 74 -25.64 19.21 -2.24
C VAL A 74 -26.10 17.98 -1.45
N LEU A 75 -25.77 17.90 -0.17
CA LEU A 75 -26.18 16.79 0.70
C LEU A 75 -27.69 16.78 0.94
N GLU A 76 -28.31 17.95 1.09
CA GLU A 76 -29.77 18.07 1.24
C GLU A 76 -30.50 17.65 -0.05
N ALA A 77 -29.97 17.99 -1.22
CA ALA A 77 -30.50 17.52 -2.50
C ALA A 77 -30.42 15.98 -2.64
N LEU A 78 -29.34 15.35 -2.14
CA LEU A 78 -29.21 13.89 -2.11
C LEU A 78 -30.21 13.25 -1.15
N LEU A 79 -30.43 13.84 0.03
CA LEU A 79 -31.42 13.37 1.00
C LEU A 79 -32.86 13.46 0.45
N ASN A 80 -33.16 14.53 -0.28
CA ASN A 80 -34.47 14.73 -0.91
C ASN A 80 -34.69 13.79 -2.10
N GLN A 81 -33.63 13.41 -2.83
CA GLN A 81 -33.71 12.35 -3.85
C GLN A 81 -33.97 10.97 -3.24
N SER A 82 -33.45 10.67 -2.05
CA SER A 82 -33.76 9.40 -1.36
C SER A 82 -35.18 9.33 -0.79
N ASN A 83 -35.79 10.48 -0.47
CA ASN A 83 -37.14 10.55 0.12
C ASN A 83 -38.27 10.76 -0.92
N GLY A 84 -37.93 11.07 -2.18
CA GLY A 84 -38.90 11.27 -3.26
C GLY A 84 -39.14 10.01 -4.10
N VAL A 85 -40.15 9.22 -3.76
CA VAL A 85 -40.69 8.15 -4.63
C VAL A 85 -41.50 8.80 -5.77
N VAL A 86 -40.93 9.04 -6.95
CA VAL A 86 -41.67 9.04 -8.24
C VAL A 86 -40.76 8.65 -9.42
N ASN A 87 -41.26 7.67 -10.18
CA ASN A 87 -40.82 7.15 -11.48
C ASN A 87 -40.19 8.15 -12.47
N SER A 88 -38.96 7.84 -12.89
CA SER A 88 -38.45 8.01 -14.27
C SER A 88 -37.26 7.07 -14.45
N PRO A 89 -36.96 6.58 -15.68
CA PRO A 89 -35.99 5.51 -15.89
C PRO A 89 -34.58 6.08 -15.77
N ALA A 90 -34.16 6.34 -14.54
CA ALA A 90 -32.83 6.78 -14.23
C ALA A 90 -31.88 5.61 -14.47
N LYS A 91 -30.82 5.88 -15.24
CA LYS A 91 -29.58 5.09 -15.22
C LYS A 91 -29.34 4.64 -13.80
N GLU A 92 -29.38 3.32 -13.56
CA GLU A 92 -28.88 2.75 -12.32
C GLU A 92 -27.43 3.19 -12.16
N ASN A 93 -27.22 4.26 -11.39
CA ASN A 93 -25.93 4.55 -10.80
C ASN A 93 -25.78 3.48 -9.72
N ILE A 94 -25.25 2.33 -10.14
CA ILE A 94 -24.76 1.30 -9.23
C ILE A 94 -23.67 1.99 -8.42
N VAL A 95 -24.04 2.51 -7.24
CA VAL A 95 -23.07 2.98 -6.25
C VAL A 95 -22.45 1.70 -5.71
N PHE A 96 -21.27 1.38 -6.22
CA PHE A 96 -20.45 0.32 -5.65
C PHE A 96 -19.97 0.78 -4.27
N VAL A 97 -20.76 0.46 -3.24
CA VAL A 97 -20.31 0.56 -1.85
C VAL A 97 -19.44 -0.66 -1.61
N GLU A 98 -18.13 -0.46 -1.63
CA GLU A 98 -17.17 -1.49 -1.25
C GLU A 98 -17.29 -1.71 0.27
N GLU A 99 -18.19 -2.59 0.69
CA GLU A 99 -18.25 -3.04 2.08
C GLU A 99 -16.94 -3.73 2.41
N THR A 100 -16.12 -3.07 3.25
CA THR A 100 -14.92 -3.69 3.81
C THR A 100 -15.40 -4.82 4.73
N PRO A 101 -15.06 -6.10 4.48
CA PRO A 101 -15.58 -7.18 5.29
C PRO A 101 -15.17 -7.00 6.76
N SER A 102 -16.16 -6.73 7.61
CA SER A 102 -16.00 -6.63 9.05
C SER A 102 -15.49 -7.96 9.59
N GLY A 103 -14.22 -8.03 10.00
CA GLY A 103 -13.64 -9.24 10.62
C GLY A 103 -12.37 -9.80 9.95
N LEU A 104 -11.82 -9.16 8.92
CA LEU A 104 -10.53 -9.56 8.37
C LEU A 104 -9.40 -9.20 9.37
N GLN A 105 -8.93 -10.19 10.13
CA GLN A 105 -7.67 -10.10 10.86
C GLN A 105 -6.51 -10.02 9.86
N SER A 106 -6.12 -8.81 9.47
CA SER A 106 -4.87 -8.59 8.74
C SER A 106 -3.69 -8.80 9.68
N ASP A 107 -2.68 -9.58 9.28
CA ASP A 107 -1.43 -9.71 10.04
C ASP A 107 -0.88 -8.29 10.34
N PRO A 108 -0.64 -7.94 11.61
CA PRO A 108 -0.22 -6.58 11.96
C PRO A 108 1.11 -6.24 11.32
N ILE A 109 1.23 -5.03 10.76
CA ILE A 109 2.48 -4.55 10.17
C ILE A 109 3.54 -4.47 11.28
N PRO A 110 4.72 -5.10 11.12
CA PRO A 110 5.77 -5.03 12.13
C PRO A 110 6.22 -3.59 12.39
N ALA A 111 6.44 -3.27 13.66
CA ALA A 111 6.92 -1.94 14.09
C ALA A 111 8.32 -1.63 13.55
N PHE A 112 9.20 -2.63 13.53
CA PHE A 112 10.59 -2.50 13.11
C PHE A 112 10.77 -2.68 11.61
N ALA A 113 11.50 -1.77 10.96
CA ALA A 113 11.71 -1.78 9.51
C ALA A 113 12.36 -3.08 8.99
N SER A 114 13.28 -3.67 9.76
CA SER A 114 13.99 -4.91 9.39
C SER A 114 13.07 -6.14 9.28
N TYR A 115 11.89 -6.10 9.91
CA TYR A 115 10.91 -7.20 9.93
C TYR A 115 9.85 -7.07 8.83
N LYS A 116 9.60 -5.85 8.35
CA LYS A 116 8.66 -5.56 7.27
C LYS A 116 8.84 -6.41 5.99
N PRO A 117 10.06 -6.68 5.49
CA PRO A 117 10.22 -7.53 4.31
C PRO A 117 9.65 -8.94 4.51
N PHE A 118 9.87 -9.56 5.66
CA PHE A 118 9.38 -10.92 5.94
C PHE A 118 7.86 -10.97 6.05
N TRP A 119 7.27 -9.97 6.72
CA TRP A 119 5.82 -9.77 6.73
C TRP A 119 5.25 -9.57 5.32
N LEU A 120 5.86 -8.69 4.51
CA LEU A 120 5.38 -8.42 3.16
C LEU A 120 5.45 -9.68 2.28
N MET A 121 6.55 -10.42 2.34
CA MET A 121 6.70 -11.70 1.63
C MET A 121 5.62 -12.71 2.02
N ARG A 122 5.25 -12.79 3.32
CA ARG A 122 4.15 -13.65 3.80
C ARG A 122 2.80 -13.25 3.24
N VAL A 123 2.48 -11.95 3.27
CA VAL A 123 1.22 -11.44 2.73
C VAL A 123 1.17 -11.66 1.21
N LEU A 124 2.25 -11.37 0.48
CA LEU A 124 2.34 -11.63 -0.96
C LEU A 124 2.21 -13.12 -1.29
N SER A 125 2.87 -14.00 -0.54
CA SER A 125 2.74 -15.46 -0.70
C SER A 125 1.29 -15.94 -0.55
N LYS A 126 0.54 -15.43 0.44
CA LYS A 126 -0.91 -15.69 0.56
C LYS A 126 -1.69 -15.26 -0.70
N THR A 127 -1.35 -14.10 -1.27
CA THR A 127 -2.00 -13.65 -2.51
C THR A 127 -1.65 -14.49 -3.74
N ILE A 128 -0.45 -15.08 -3.79
CA ILE A 128 -0.01 -15.95 -4.88
C ILE A 128 -0.69 -17.33 -4.81
N THR A 129 -0.81 -17.91 -3.62
CA THR A 129 -1.27 -19.30 -3.42
C THR A 129 -2.79 -19.44 -3.57
N GLY A 130 -3.57 -18.55 -2.96
CA GLY A 130 -5.04 -18.61 -2.95
C GLY A 130 -5.74 -17.29 -3.26
N GLY A 131 -5.01 -16.17 -3.23
CA GLY A 131 -5.61 -14.83 -3.24
C GLY A 131 -5.96 -14.38 -1.83
N ALA A 132 -5.66 -13.13 -1.50
CA ALA A 132 -5.80 -12.61 -0.14
C ALA A 132 -5.94 -11.09 -0.14
N TYR A 133 -6.39 -10.53 0.99
CA TYR A 133 -6.35 -9.10 1.24
C TYR A 133 -4.90 -8.65 1.48
N LEU A 134 -4.37 -7.80 0.60
CA LEU A 134 -3.07 -7.15 0.78
C LEU A 134 -3.20 -5.95 1.73
N THR A 135 -4.34 -5.28 1.68
CA THR A 135 -4.74 -4.25 2.66
C THR A 135 -6.21 -4.50 3.05
N PRO A 136 -6.73 -3.89 4.13
CA PRO A 136 -8.14 -4.03 4.49
C PRO A 136 -9.12 -3.68 3.36
N ARG A 137 -8.69 -2.88 2.38
CA ARG A 137 -9.49 -2.41 1.25
C ARG A 137 -9.02 -2.94 -0.11
N LEU A 138 -8.13 -3.92 -0.13
CA LEU A 138 -7.57 -4.42 -1.38
C LEU A 138 -7.42 -5.93 -1.34
N TYR A 139 -8.42 -6.61 -1.88
CA TYR A 139 -8.32 -8.03 -2.19
C TYR A 139 -7.52 -8.23 -3.48
N ILE A 140 -6.54 -9.12 -3.44
CA ILE A 140 -5.75 -9.52 -4.60
C ILE A 140 -6.13 -10.95 -4.97
N PRO A 141 -6.87 -11.15 -6.08
CA PRO A 141 -7.15 -12.47 -6.62
C PRO A 141 -5.85 -13.17 -7.06
N LYS A 142 -5.77 -14.49 -6.84
CA LYS A 142 -4.67 -15.32 -7.36
C LYS A 142 -4.46 -15.14 -8.87
N SER A 143 -5.55 -14.93 -9.61
CA SER A 143 -5.52 -14.75 -11.07
C SER A 143 -4.73 -13.52 -11.51
N VAL A 144 -4.48 -12.54 -10.63
CA VAL A 144 -3.54 -11.44 -10.88
C VAL A 144 -2.14 -11.97 -11.15
N TRP A 145 -1.66 -12.93 -10.35
CA TRP A 145 -0.33 -13.51 -10.50
C TRP A 145 -0.22 -14.46 -11.70
N GLN A 146 -1.36 -14.95 -12.21
CA GLN A 146 -1.43 -15.88 -13.34
C GLN A 146 -1.56 -15.17 -14.69
N GLN A 147 -1.33 -13.85 -14.74
CA GLN A 147 -1.44 -13.09 -15.97
C GLN A 147 -0.35 -13.45 -16.97
N THR A 148 -0.76 -13.95 -18.15
CA THR A 148 0.14 -14.29 -19.25
C THR A 148 0.39 -13.10 -20.19
N GLY A 149 1.58 -13.07 -20.80
CA GLY A 149 1.99 -12.03 -21.74
C GLY A 149 2.30 -10.67 -21.11
N CYS A 150 2.61 -10.64 -19.80
CA CYS A 150 3.13 -9.47 -19.11
C CYS A 150 4.58 -9.21 -19.58
N LYS A 151 4.88 -7.97 -19.98
CA LYS A 151 6.25 -7.57 -20.34
C LYS A 151 7.02 -7.20 -19.08
N LEU A 152 7.45 -8.21 -18.33
CA LEU A 152 8.28 -8.01 -17.14
C LEU A 152 9.72 -7.70 -17.54
N VAL A 153 10.30 -6.66 -16.94
CA VAL A 153 11.67 -6.24 -17.24
C VAL A 153 12.66 -7.21 -16.61
N ALA A 154 13.64 -7.67 -17.39
CA ALA A 154 14.75 -8.52 -16.97
C ALA A 154 14.32 -9.76 -16.17
N VAL A 155 13.21 -10.39 -16.56
CA VAL A 155 12.65 -11.55 -15.83
C VAL A 155 13.64 -12.70 -15.69
N GLN A 156 14.45 -12.96 -16.73
CA GLN A 156 15.43 -14.05 -16.70
C GLN A 156 16.52 -13.81 -15.66
N THR A 157 17.03 -12.58 -15.57
CA THR A 157 18.02 -12.20 -14.54
C THR A 157 17.43 -12.33 -13.14
N LYS A 158 16.17 -11.92 -12.96
CA LYS A 158 15.48 -12.07 -11.67
C LYS A 158 15.32 -13.54 -11.27
N ILE A 159 14.93 -14.41 -12.22
CA ILE A 159 14.82 -15.85 -11.99
C ILE A 159 16.17 -16.42 -11.53
N GLN A 160 17.25 -16.10 -12.25
CA GLN A 160 18.59 -16.56 -11.88
C GLN A 160 19.00 -16.07 -10.47
N SER A 161 18.81 -14.78 -10.17
CA SER A 161 19.12 -14.23 -8.86
C SER A 161 18.26 -14.83 -7.74
N LEU A 162 16.98 -15.11 -8.00
CA LEU A 162 16.10 -15.76 -7.02
C LEU A 162 16.51 -17.22 -6.76
N ALA A 163 16.96 -17.93 -7.79
CA ALA A 163 17.48 -19.30 -7.64
C ALA A 163 18.76 -19.31 -6.79
N GLU A 164 19.68 -18.39 -7.03
CA GLU A 164 20.89 -18.21 -6.21
C GLU A 164 20.53 -17.87 -4.75
N VAL A 165 19.55 -16.98 -4.55
CA VAL A 165 19.06 -16.63 -3.21
C VAL A 165 18.44 -17.85 -2.50
N SER A 166 17.62 -18.65 -3.19
CA SER A 166 17.04 -19.89 -2.63
C SER A 166 18.12 -20.89 -2.23
N GLU A 167 19.18 -21.06 -3.04
CA GLU A 167 20.31 -21.92 -2.70
C GLU A 167 21.03 -21.43 -1.43
N LEU A 168 21.27 -20.13 -1.32
CA LEU A 168 21.89 -19.54 -0.13
C LEU A 168 21.02 -19.68 1.12
N ILE A 169 19.71 -19.46 1.01
CA ILE A 169 18.75 -19.66 2.10
C ILE A 169 18.74 -21.12 2.54
N SER A 170 18.77 -22.06 1.60
CA SER A 170 18.79 -23.50 1.89
C SER A 170 20.06 -23.92 2.63
N LYS A 171 21.23 -23.41 2.20
CA LYS A 171 22.49 -23.59 2.93
C LYS A 171 22.38 -23.02 4.34
N LEU A 172 21.85 -21.82 4.49
CA LEU A 172 21.69 -21.18 5.79
C LEU A 172 20.75 -21.99 6.70
N ARG A 173 19.64 -22.52 6.16
CA ARG A 173 18.72 -23.38 6.90
C ARG A 173 19.38 -24.67 7.41
N SER A 174 20.32 -25.24 6.65
CA SER A 174 21.05 -26.45 7.08
C SER A 174 21.97 -26.23 8.29
N ILE A 175 22.33 -24.98 8.59
CA ILE A 175 23.15 -24.61 9.77
C ILE A 175 22.30 -24.58 11.06
N ALA A 176 20.98 -24.48 10.95
CA ALA A 176 20.11 -24.60 12.13
C ALA A 176 20.17 -26.01 12.71
N SER A 177 20.12 -26.16 14.03
CA SER A 177 20.09 -27.49 14.63
C SER A 177 18.80 -28.19 14.22
N SER A 178 18.90 -29.49 13.96
CA SER A 178 17.79 -30.40 13.69
C SER A 178 16.81 -30.45 14.88
N SER A 179 15.87 -29.52 14.93
CA SER A 179 14.61 -29.71 15.64
C SER A 179 13.50 -29.58 14.62
N ASP A 180 12.75 -30.66 14.41
CA ASP A 180 11.56 -30.74 13.57
C ASP A 180 10.63 -29.55 13.85
N SER A 181 10.66 -28.53 12.99
CA SER A 181 9.56 -27.58 12.81
C SER A 181 9.88 -26.65 11.64
N SER A 182 8.83 -26.10 11.05
CA SER A 182 8.86 -24.99 10.07
C SER A 182 9.59 -23.73 10.56
N ASN A 183 10.04 -23.69 11.82
CA ASN A 183 10.76 -22.59 12.46
C ASN A 183 12.05 -23.11 13.13
N PRO A 184 13.13 -23.32 12.36
CA PRO A 184 14.42 -23.69 12.92
C PRO A 184 14.88 -22.64 13.94
N VAL A 185 15.18 -23.06 15.17
CA VAL A 185 15.72 -22.19 16.21
C VAL A 185 17.24 -22.24 16.18
N ILE A 186 17.88 -21.08 16.18
CA ILE A 186 19.33 -20.98 16.35
C ILE A 186 19.65 -21.12 17.85
N ASP A 187 20.44 -22.14 18.20
CA ASP A 187 20.98 -22.33 19.56
C ASP A 187 22.29 -21.54 19.76
N LYS A 188 22.62 -21.18 21.00
CA LYS A 188 23.83 -20.39 21.35
C LYS A 188 25.11 -20.96 20.73
N LYS A 189 25.24 -22.29 20.66
CA LYS A 189 26.41 -22.97 20.05
C LYS A 189 26.55 -22.72 18.55
N ASN A 190 25.45 -22.56 17.83
CA ASN A 190 25.46 -22.27 16.39
C ASN A 190 25.66 -20.78 16.11
N ILE A 191 25.26 -19.89 17.03
CA ILE A 191 25.49 -18.45 16.95
C ILE A 191 26.99 -18.12 16.94
N ASP A 192 27.75 -18.76 17.83
CA ASP A 192 29.18 -18.53 17.98
C ASP A 192 30.01 -19.25 16.89
N ASN A 193 29.35 -19.99 16.01
CA ASN A 193 29.99 -20.80 14.99
C ASN A 193 30.48 -19.93 13.83
N ASN A 194 31.80 -19.90 13.62
CA ASN A 194 32.50 -19.08 12.62
C ASN A 194 32.01 -19.34 11.16
N SER A 195 31.31 -20.46 10.91
CA SER A 195 30.69 -20.78 9.61
C SER A 195 29.59 -19.78 9.21
N LEU A 196 28.76 -19.31 10.15
CA LEU A 196 27.77 -18.26 9.87
C LEU A 196 28.44 -16.95 9.44
N HIS A 197 29.68 -16.70 9.88
CA HIS A 197 30.48 -15.56 9.42
C HIS A 197 30.75 -15.64 7.91
N PHE A 198 31.14 -16.82 7.40
CA PHE A 198 31.39 -17.01 5.97
C PHE A 198 30.11 -16.93 5.13
N HIS A 199 28.99 -17.48 5.59
CA HIS A 199 27.77 -17.51 4.77
C HIS A 199 27.05 -16.16 4.65
N LEU A 200 27.12 -15.26 5.65
CA LEU A 200 26.55 -13.90 5.54
C LEU A 200 27.59 -12.82 5.22
N SER A 201 28.89 -13.14 5.03
CA SER A 201 29.88 -12.18 4.53
C SER A 201 29.72 -11.86 3.05
N PHE A 202 28.97 -12.69 2.31
CA PHE A 202 28.68 -12.51 0.89
C PHE A 202 27.70 -11.38 0.57
N ILE A 203 27.16 -10.69 1.59
CA ILE A 203 26.33 -9.51 1.37
C ILE A 203 27.26 -8.30 1.41
N PRO A 204 27.63 -7.71 0.24
CA PRO A 204 28.45 -6.52 0.22
C PRO A 204 27.81 -5.43 1.07
N GLU A 205 28.62 -4.62 1.75
CA GLU A 205 28.14 -3.41 2.41
C GLU A 205 27.41 -2.56 1.36
N VAL A 206 26.09 -2.63 1.37
CA VAL A 206 25.28 -1.74 0.55
C VAL A 206 25.50 -0.36 1.17
N LYS A 207 26.38 0.43 0.56
CA LYS A 207 26.43 1.87 0.82
C LYS A 207 25.10 2.43 0.33
N ILE A 208 24.13 2.48 1.24
CA ILE A 208 22.84 3.13 1.02
C ILE A 208 23.14 4.63 1.02
N GLU A 209 23.57 5.15 -0.13
CA GLU A 209 23.36 6.57 -0.38
C GLU A 209 21.85 6.79 -0.35
N LYS A 210 21.41 7.76 0.45
CA LYS A 210 20.01 8.20 0.49
C LYS A 210 19.61 8.58 -0.94
N ILE A 211 18.97 7.67 -1.66
CA ILE A 211 18.39 7.97 -2.96
C ILE A 211 17.26 8.96 -2.68
N ASN A 212 17.54 10.24 -2.93
CA ASN A 212 16.54 11.30 -2.90
C ASN A 212 15.40 10.90 -3.85
N GLU A 213 14.21 10.65 -3.32
CA GLU A 213 13.02 10.18 -4.05
C GLU A 213 12.73 11.00 -5.32
N LYS A 214 13.13 12.28 -5.33
CA LYS A 214 13.00 13.19 -6.48
C LYS A 214 13.90 12.85 -7.67
N SER A 215 15.05 12.21 -7.44
CA SER A 215 16.02 11.82 -8.50
C SER A 215 15.56 10.57 -9.27
N TRP A 216 14.94 9.61 -8.58
CA TRP A 216 14.42 8.39 -9.22
C TRP A 216 13.14 8.68 -10.03
N ALA A 217 12.24 9.51 -9.51
CA ALA A 217 11.06 10.00 -10.24
C ALA A 217 11.43 10.78 -11.51
N GLY A 218 12.49 11.60 -11.45
CA GLY A 218 13.00 12.36 -12.60
C GLY A 218 13.62 11.49 -13.70
N LYS A 219 14.34 10.41 -13.33
CA LYS A 219 14.87 9.43 -14.30
C LYS A 219 13.77 8.57 -14.94
N MET A 220 12.70 8.24 -14.20
CA MET A 220 11.59 7.44 -14.70
C MET A 220 10.67 8.23 -15.66
N LYS A 221 10.47 9.54 -15.43
CA LYS A 221 9.76 10.43 -16.38
C LYS A 221 10.45 10.53 -17.74
N LYS A 222 11.79 10.51 -17.78
CA LYS A 222 12.56 10.49 -19.04
C LYS A 222 12.43 9.17 -19.80
N PHE A 223 12.27 8.04 -19.09
CA PHE A 223 12.07 6.73 -19.70
C PHE A 223 10.64 6.57 -20.29
N GLY A 224 9.62 7.12 -19.61
CA GLY A 224 8.25 7.15 -20.11
C GLY A 224 8.07 7.96 -21.41
N ASN A 225 8.76 9.10 -21.53
CA ASN A 225 8.73 9.90 -22.76
C ASN A 225 9.53 9.28 -23.92
N SER A 226 10.50 8.40 -23.63
CA SER A 226 11.28 7.70 -24.67
C SER A 226 10.53 6.53 -25.32
N LEU A 227 9.55 5.93 -24.61
CA LEU A 227 8.68 4.87 -25.16
C LEU A 227 7.59 5.40 -26.10
N ALA A 228 7.30 6.71 -26.07
CA ALA A 228 6.32 7.34 -26.96
C ALA A 228 6.88 7.67 -28.37
N LYS A 229 8.20 7.61 -28.58
CA LYS A 229 8.83 7.94 -29.88
C LYS A 229 9.74 6.87 -30.49
N GLY A 230 10.00 5.77 -29.79
CA GLY A 230 10.90 4.70 -30.25
C GLY A 230 10.16 3.44 -30.67
N ALA A 231 9.39 3.50 -31.76
CA ALA A 231 8.97 2.29 -32.48
C ALA A 231 10.20 1.68 -33.17
N VAL A 232 11.01 0.92 -32.42
CA VAL A 232 12.00 0.02 -33.00
C VAL A 232 11.57 -1.40 -32.67
N ARG A 233 11.30 -2.16 -33.73
CA ARG A 233 11.00 -3.59 -33.71
C ARG A 233 12.09 -4.32 -32.93
N LEU A 234 11.82 -4.62 -31.67
CA LEU A 234 12.52 -5.66 -30.94
C LEU A 234 11.65 -6.90 -30.97
N ALA A 235 12.26 -7.98 -31.46
CA ALA A 235 11.68 -9.30 -31.70
C ALA A 235 10.86 -9.80 -30.50
N PRO A 236 9.90 -10.73 -30.72
CA PRO A 236 9.10 -11.28 -29.63
C PRO A 236 10.02 -12.04 -28.69
N SER A 237 10.35 -11.43 -27.55
CA SER A 237 10.99 -12.14 -26.44
C SER A 237 10.09 -13.33 -26.11
N SER A 238 10.67 -14.51 -26.26
CA SER A 238 10.03 -15.81 -26.13
C SER A 238 9.23 -15.93 -24.83
N LYS A 239 8.10 -16.63 -24.94
CA LYS A 239 7.22 -17.06 -23.87
C LYS A 239 8.03 -17.72 -22.75
N ILE A 240 8.33 -16.98 -21.69
CA ILE A 240 8.72 -17.56 -20.40
C ILE A 240 7.54 -17.29 -19.49
N GLU A 241 6.83 -18.37 -19.20
CA GLU A 241 5.52 -18.38 -18.58
C GLU A 241 5.64 -17.89 -17.14
N GLY A 242 4.86 -16.88 -16.78
CA GLY A 242 4.90 -16.27 -15.45
C GLY A 242 4.68 -17.25 -14.28
N GLN A 243 4.24 -18.48 -14.53
CA GLN A 243 4.10 -19.54 -13.53
C GLN A 243 5.46 -19.94 -12.92
N ASP A 244 6.52 -20.06 -13.71
CA ASP A 244 7.82 -20.48 -13.19
C ASP A 244 8.48 -19.36 -12.37
N TYR A 245 8.33 -18.12 -12.81
CA TYR A 245 8.81 -16.94 -12.07
C TYR A 245 8.06 -16.73 -10.75
N VAL A 246 6.71 -16.75 -10.81
CA VAL A 246 5.86 -16.54 -9.62
C VAL A 246 5.97 -17.72 -8.66
N GLY A 247 6.12 -18.95 -9.16
CA GLY A 247 6.38 -20.13 -8.35
C GLY A 247 7.68 -19.98 -7.58
N LEU A 248 8.78 -19.62 -8.26
CA LEU A 248 10.08 -19.40 -7.62
C LEU A 248 10.03 -18.26 -6.57
N LEU A 249 9.32 -17.17 -6.86
CA LEU A 249 9.07 -16.10 -5.88
C LEU A 249 8.40 -16.63 -4.62
N ASN A 250 7.35 -17.43 -4.77
CA ASN A 250 6.63 -17.99 -3.63
C ASN A 250 7.53 -18.92 -2.81
N THR A 251 8.32 -19.77 -3.47
CA THR A 251 9.32 -20.62 -2.80
C THR A 251 10.30 -19.79 -1.97
N VAL A 252 10.90 -18.75 -2.55
CA VAL A 252 11.83 -17.87 -1.83
C VAL A 252 11.15 -17.18 -0.65
N PHE A 253 9.90 -16.74 -0.79
CA PHE A 253 9.14 -16.10 0.29
C PHE A 253 8.91 -17.04 1.47
N GLU A 254 8.48 -18.27 1.20
CA GLU A 254 8.25 -19.30 2.22
C GLU A 254 9.56 -19.76 2.85
N GLU A 255 10.60 -19.98 2.05
CA GLU A 255 11.91 -20.43 2.51
C GLU A 255 12.58 -19.39 3.42
N SER A 256 12.34 -18.11 3.20
CA SER A 256 12.96 -17.02 3.98
C SER A 256 12.32 -16.74 5.34
N GLN A 257 11.14 -17.32 5.64
CA GLN A 257 10.37 -16.93 6.83
C GLN A 257 11.10 -17.20 8.16
N PHE A 258 11.91 -18.26 8.22
CA PHE A 258 12.65 -18.60 9.45
C PHE A 258 13.68 -17.54 9.85
N LEU A 259 14.12 -16.69 8.92
CA LEU A 259 15.08 -15.62 9.19
C LEU A 259 14.50 -14.61 10.19
N GLU A 260 13.18 -14.39 10.17
CA GLU A 260 12.50 -13.57 11.16
C GLU A 260 12.60 -14.17 12.57
N SER A 261 12.38 -15.48 12.70
CA SER A 261 12.55 -16.21 13.95
C SER A 261 14.00 -16.12 14.45
N TRP A 262 14.98 -16.20 13.55
CA TRP A 262 16.40 -16.05 13.90
C TRP A 262 16.75 -14.63 14.37
N MET A 263 16.20 -13.59 13.75
CA MET A 263 16.39 -12.21 14.21
C MET A 263 15.89 -12.04 15.65
N ASN A 264 14.71 -12.57 15.96
CA ASN A 264 14.15 -12.54 17.32
C ASN A 264 15.01 -13.29 18.33
N SER A 265 15.52 -14.48 17.97
CA SER A 265 16.41 -15.26 18.83
C SER A 265 17.76 -14.57 19.06
N CYS A 266 18.32 -13.90 18.05
CA CYS A 266 19.60 -13.20 18.20
C CYS A 266 19.46 -11.98 19.12
N GLU A 267 18.34 -11.26 19.05
CA GLU A 267 18.04 -10.14 19.95
C GLU A 267 17.86 -10.61 21.40
N SER A 268 17.17 -11.72 21.63
CA SER A 268 16.97 -12.26 22.98
C SER A 268 18.24 -12.84 23.60
N LEU A 269 19.16 -13.36 22.78
CA LEU A 269 20.42 -13.95 23.21
C LEU A 269 21.57 -12.93 23.34
N GLY A 270 21.34 -11.67 22.95
CA GLY A 270 22.30 -10.58 23.10
C GLY A 270 23.45 -10.58 22.08
N ASN A 271 23.36 -11.34 20.98
CA ASN A 271 24.40 -11.34 19.95
C ASN A 271 24.14 -10.24 18.91
N HIS A 272 24.68 -9.05 19.18
CA HIS A 272 24.49 -7.87 18.35
C HIS A 272 25.11 -7.97 16.95
N SER A 273 26.19 -8.73 16.76
CA SER A 273 26.87 -8.84 15.46
C SER A 273 26.07 -9.69 14.47
N LEU A 274 25.56 -10.84 14.92
CA LEU A 274 24.69 -11.69 14.11
C LEU A 274 23.34 -11.02 13.85
N ALA A 275 22.75 -10.37 14.86
CA ALA A 275 21.52 -9.60 14.69
C ALA A 275 21.68 -8.50 13.63
N THR A 276 22.79 -7.76 13.65
CA THR A 276 23.08 -6.72 12.64
C THR A 276 23.18 -7.31 11.23
N ARG A 277 23.79 -8.48 11.09
CA ARG A 277 23.93 -9.16 9.78
C ARG A 277 22.59 -9.68 9.26
N LEU A 278 21.76 -10.26 10.12
CA LEU A 278 20.41 -10.67 9.73
C LEU A 278 19.53 -9.46 9.37
N LYS A 279 19.69 -8.32 10.06
CA LYS A 279 19.03 -7.06 9.66
C LYS A 279 19.42 -6.62 8.25
N ARG A 280 20.71 -6.75 7.87
CA ARG A 280 21.17 -6.50 6.48
C ARG A 280 20.54 -7.45 5.46
N VAL A 281 20.34 -8.72 5.83
CA VAL A 281 19.59 -9.67 4.99
C VAL A 281 18.16 -9.18 4.78
N GLY A 282 17.47 -8.75 5.85
CA GLY A 282 16.15 -8.12 5.75
C GLY A 282 16.15 -6.89 4.83
N GLU A 283 17.13 -6.00 4.96
CA GLU A 283 17.28 -4.83 4.09
C GLU A 283 17.47 -5.21 2.62
N PHE A 284 18.24 -6.27 2.31
CA PHE A 284 18.36 -6.81 0.96
C PHE A 284 16.99 -7.28 0.42
N PHE A 285 16.24 -8.06 1.20
CA PHE A 285 14.90 -8.49 0.79
C PHE A 285 13.96 -7.29 0.57
N SER A 286 14.05 -6.26 1.39
CA SER A 286 13.22 -5.07 1.26
C SER A 286 13.56 -4.26 0.00
N ASN A 287 14.84 -3.90 -0.15
CA ASN A 287 15.30 -2.95 -1.16
C ASN A 287 15.50 -3.56 -2.55
N VAL A 288 15.74 -4.87 -2.62
CA VAL A 288 15.97 -5.58 -3.88
C VAL A 288 14.75 -6.43 -4.22
N VAL A 289 14.51 -7.49 -3.46
CA VAL A 289 13.50 -8.51 -3.80
C VAL A 289 12.10 -7.94 -3.81
N CYS A 290 11.62 -7.45 -2.67
CA CYS A 290 10.29 -6.86 -2.54
C CYS A 290 10.10 -5.66 -3.48
N ALA A 291 11.15 -4.84 -3.67
CA ALA A 291 11.09 -3.68 -4.54
C ALA A 291 10.82 -4.02 -6.00
N PHE A 292 11.47 -5.05 -6.57
CA PHE A 292 11.15 -5.46 -7.94
C PHE A 292 9.85 -6.27 -8.01
N VAL A 293 9.53 -7.07 -6.99
CA VAL A 293 8.26 -7.82 -6.95
C VAL A 293 7.07 -6.89 -6.96
N MET A 294 7.08 -5.82 -6.16
CA MET A 294 5.98 -4.84 -6.15
C MET A 294 5.80 -4.14 -7.51
N LYS A 295 6.89 -3.91 -8.24
CA LYS A 295 6.82 -3.35 -9.60
C LYS A 295 6.19 -4.34 -10.57
N ASP A 296 6.63 -5.60 -10.54
CA ASP A 296 6.10 -6.65 -11.42
C ASP A 296 4.64 -6.96 -11.09
N PHE A 297 4.30 -6.98 -9.80
CA PHE A 297 2.93 -7.10 -9.30
C PHE A 297 2.03 -5.99 -9.85
N THR A 298 2.49 -4.73 -9.85
CA THR A 298 1.72 -3.61 -10.40
C THR A 298 1.44 -3.80 -11.90
N ILE A 299 2.40 -4.33 -12.66
CA ILE A 299 2.23 -4.63 -14.09
C ILE A 299 1.18 -5.74 -14.30
N MET A 300 1.26 -6.79 -13.48
CA MET A 300 0.31 -7.91 -13.53
C MET A 300 -1.11 -7.45 -13.14
N LEU A 301 -1.23 -6.62 -12.11
CA LEU A 301 -2.50 -6.06 -11.63
C LEU A 301 -3.14 -5.15 -12.67
N ASP A 302 -2.38 -4.22 -13.28
CA ASP A 302 -2.91 -3.35 -14.35
C ASP A 302 -3.46 -4.18 -15.53
N ARG A 303 -2.72 -5.21 -15.95
CA ARG A 303 -3.16 -6.10 -17.02
C ARG A 303 -4.42 -6.88 -16.64
N TYR A 304 -4.47 -7.42 -15.42
CA TYR A 304 -5.66 -8.10 -14.90
C TYR A 304 -6.88 -7.18 -14.95
N MET A 305 -6.76 -5.96 -14.41
CA MET A 305 -7.85 -4.98 -14.37
C MET A 305 -8.33 -4.61 -15.78
N ARG A 306 -7.41 -4.42 -16.75
CA ARG A 306 -7.78 -4.16 -18.15
C ARG A 306 -8.57 -5.31 -18.77
N LYS A 307 -8.14 -6.56 -18.54
CA LYS A 307 -8.87 -7.73 -19.04
C LYS A 307 -10.24 -7.87 -18.38
N SER A 308 -10.32 -7.67 -17.07
CA SER A 308 -11.60 -7.71 -16.33
C SER A 308 -12.57 -6.66 -16.86
N LEU A 309 -12.10 -5.43 -17.10
CA LEU A 309 -12.91 -4.37 -17.71
C LEU A 309 -13.37 -4.73 -19.12
N GLN A 310 -12.48 -5.26 -19.97
CA GLN A 310 -12.84 -5.70 -21.32
C GLN A 310 -13.88 -6.82 -21.31
N SER A 311 -13.73 -7.81 -20.44
CA SER A 311 -14.71 -8.89 -20.27
C SER A 311 -16.06 -8.34 -19.82
N TYR A 312 -16.08 -7.39 -18.88
CA TYR A 312 -17.30 -6.71 -18.44
C TYR A 312 -17.96 -5.93 -19.58
N MET A 313 -17.18 -5.18 -20.37
CA MET A 313 -17.71 -4.43 -21.52
C MET A 313 -18.33 -5.37 -22.57
N LYS A 314 -17.70 -6.50 -22.88
CA LYS A 314 -18.25 -7.48 -23.80
C LYS A 314 -19.60 -8.03 -23.36
N LEU A 315 -19.80 -8.25 -22.05
CA LEU A 315 -21.10 -8.69 -21.53
C LEU A 315 -22.21 -7.66 -21.78
N LYS A 316 -21.87 -6.37 -21.77
CA LYS A 316 -22.81 -5.29 -22.06
C LYS A 316 -23.27 -5.26 -23.52
N ASP A 317 -22.42 -5.71 -24.43
CA ASP A 317 -22.67 -5.72 -25.88
C ASP A 317 -23.53 -6.93 -26.34
N ILE A 318 -23.84 -7.89 -25.44
CA ILE A 318 -24.72 -9.04 -25.72
C ILE A 318 -26.21 -8.65 -25.52
N LYS A 319 -26.61 -7.45 -25.93
CA LYS A 319 -28.01 -7.02 -25.93
C LYS A 319 -28.63 -7.15 -27.31
#